data_AF-A0A954EGR7-F1
#
_entry.id   AF-A0A954EGR7-F1
#
_cell.length_a   1.000
_cell.length_b   1.000
_cell.length_c   1.000
_cell.angle_alpha   90.00
_cell.angle_beta   90.00
_cell.angle_gamma   90.00
#
_symmetry.space_group_name_H-M   'P 1'
#
loop_
_entity.id
_entity.type
_entity.pdbx_description
1 polymer ?
#
loop_
_entity_poly.entity_id
_entity_poly.type
_entity_poly.pdbx_seq_one_letter_code
_entity_poly.pdbx_strand_id
1 'polypeptide(L)'
;EDHPEGDAEHNHHDLPIDLGFNSSTDSHAGHDHGTSPVESLPSPFGNQNPFESKTPAKTPADPIVDQIVKKIPGLFDEELQQIVYETIAKTKPEDRPELVKELSTGMPGLIRQVVDQWKNGKPAVPAVTPSASTDWKQYRAQLLRDISGVYTEHLDAQRAIMEEVVYSLHGVPDQVTVKVLEDWNADLRGIKPDPDPTTDIRAALDRRVYNQLNAARVSISSLPADLQNRMQNIR
;
A
#
# COMPACT_ATOMS: atom_id res chain seq x y z
N GLU A 1 -28.86 40.78 48.74
CA GLU A 1 -29.32 39.59 47.99
C GLU A 1 -28.11 39.09 47.20
N ASP A 2 -27.15 38.49 47.90
CA ASP A 2 -27.07 37.06 48.31
C ASP A 2 -26.29 36.24 47.29
N HIS A 3 -24.99 36.10 47.57
CA HIS A 3 -24.21 34.88 47.38
C HIS A 3 -24.11 34.23 48.77
N PRO A 4 -24.08 32.89 48.93
CA PRO A 4 -22.77 32.21 48.80
C PRO A 4 -22.77 30.70 48.45
N GLU A 5 -21.54 30.19 48.31
CA GLU A 5 -21.02 28.84 48.69
C GLU A 5 -21.47 27.61 47.87
N GLY A 6 -20.59 26.68 47.47
CA GLY A 6 -19.28 26.32 48.05
C GLY A 6 -19.40 25.06 48.91
N ASP A 7 -18.53 24.08 48.62
CA ASP A 7 -18.07 22.98 49.50
C ASP A 7 -18.83 21.64 49.58
N ALA A 8 -18.07 20.57 49.28
CA ALA A 8 -17.84 19.36 50.09
C ALA A 8 -16.96 18.39 49.27
N GLU A 9 -15.64 18.38 49.43
CA GLU A 9 -14.85 17.59 50.41
C GLU A 9 -14.91 16.06 50.15
N HIS A 10 -13.82 15.48 49.63
CA HIS A 10 -12.77 14.78 50.38
C HIS A 10 -13.27 13.66 51.31
N ASN A 11 -12.84 12.43 51.03
CA ASN A 11 -12.38 11.57 52.12
C ASN A 11 -11.20 10.68 51.71
N HIS A 12 -10.15 10.80 52.53
CA HIS A 12 -8.91 10.03 52.57
C HIS A 12 -9.13 8.67 53.25
N HIS A 13 -8.23 7.71 52.99
CA HIS A 13 -7.57 6.76 53.92
C HIS A 13 -6.94 5.61 53.09
N ASP A 14 -5.62 5.56 52.88
CA ASP A 14 -4.52 5.12 53.77
C ASP A 14 -4.38 3.59 53.98
N LEU A 15 -3.40 3.03 53.23
CA LEU A 15 -2.32 2.09 53.64
C LEU A 15 -2.65 0.63 54.06
N PRO A 16 -1.66 -0.23 54.37
CA PRO A 16 -0.72 -0.89 53.43
C PRO A 16 -0.61 -2.42 53.72
N ILE A 17 0.00 -3.22 52.84
CA ILE A 17 0.57 -4.52 53.27
C ILE A 17 2.00 -4.66 52.75
N ASP A 18 2.90 -4.45 53.70
CA ASP A 18 4.27 -4.95 53.80
C ASP A 18 4.23 -6.46 54.11
N LEU A 19 5.00 -7.25 53.37
CA LEU A 19 5.58 -8.52 53.85
C LEU A 19 7.02 -8.58 53.39
N GLY A 20 7.88 -7.91 54.13
CA GLY A 20 9.33 -8.06 54.04
C GLY A 20 9.79 -9.50 54.27
N PHE A 21 10.88 -9.86 53.62
CA PHE A 21 11.90 -10.71 54.22
C PHE A 21 13.29 -10.25 53.77
N ASN A 22 14.21 -10.53 54.67
CA ASN A 22 15.35 -9.73 55.03
C ASN A 22 16.66 -10.33 54.49
N SER A 23 17.68 -9.47 54.46
CA SER A 23 19.08 -9.78 54.75
C SER A 23 20.05 -10.15 53.62
N SER A 24 21.16 -9.42 53.68
CA SER A 24 22.54 -9.93 53.66
C SER A 24 23.39 -9.54 52.45
N THR A 25 24.16 -8.47 52.69
CA THR A 25 25.44 -8.10 52.08
C THR A 25 26.55 -9.08 52.48
N ASP A 26 27.36 -9.51 51.52
CA ASP A 26 28.78 -9.96 51.58
C ASP A 26 29.00 -10.97 50.45
N SER A 27 30.15 -11.15 49.79
CA SER A 27 31.42 -10.46 49.65
C SER A 27 32.25 -11.32 48.66
N HIS A 28 33.24 -10.70 47.99
CA HIS A 28 34.36 -11.35 47.25
C HIS A 28 34.00 -12.15 45.98
N ALA A 29 34.86 -12.37 45.00
CA ALA A 29 36.09 -11.76 44.50
C ALA A 29 36.45 -12.61 43.27
N GLY A 30 36.87 -11.96 42.18
CA GLY A 30 37.81 -12.58 41.25
C GLY A 30 37.27 -13.31 40.02
N HIS A 31 37.97 -13.01 38.94
CA HIS A 31 38.25 -13.82 37.76
C HIS A 31 37.23 -13.88 36.61
N ASP A 32 37.51 -13.03 35.61
CA ASP A 32 38.24 -13.42 34.39
C ASP A 32 37.52 -14.15 33.22
N HIS A 33 37.87 -13.64 32.04
CA HIS A 33 37.70 -14.07 30.64
C HIS A 33 36.44 -14.83 30.19
N GLY A 34 35.81 -14.33 29.12
CA GLY A 34 35.05 -15.20 28.22
C GLY A 34 34.09 -14.49 27.28
N THR A 35 34.56 -14.15 26.09
CA THR A 35 33.70 -13.92 24.93
C THR A 35 32.90 -15.19 24.61
N SER A 36 31.57 -15.11 24.62
CA SER A 36 30.68 -15.99 23.83
C SER A 36 29.22 -15.54 23.90
N PRO A 37 28.41 -15.88 22.90
CA PRO A 37 27.23 -15.13 22.48
C PRO A 37 26.01 -15.42 23.36
N VAL A 38 25.13 -14.43 23.48
CA VAL A 38 23.80 -14.61 24.08
C VAL A 38 23.00 -15.57 23.19
N GLU A 39 22.91 -16.82 23.62
CA GLU A 39 22.02 -17.84 23.08
C GLU A 39 20.58 -17.33 23.20
N SER A 40 19.97 -16.98 22.07
CA SER A 40 18.57 -16.56 22.02
C SER A 40 17.68 -17.78 22.24
N LEU A 41 16.82 -17.71 23.24
CA LEU A 41 15.83 -18.72 23.59
C LEU A 41 14.96 -19.09 22.36
N PRO A 42 14.55 -20.37 22.22
CA PRO A 42 13.77 -20.84 21.07
C PRO A 42 12.34 -20.30 21.07
N SER A 43 11.90 -19.81 19.90
CA SER A 43 10.50 -19.41 19.65
C SER A 43 9.53 -20.61 19.75
N PRO A 44 8.31 -20.43 20.27
CA PRO A 44 7.34 -21.50 20.56
C PRO A 44 6.61 -22.05 19.33
N PHE A 45 7.04 -21.70 18.12
CA PHE A 45 6.48 -22.22 16.87
C PHE A 45 7.49 -23.20 16.28
N GLY A 46 7.22 -24.49 16.49
CA GLY A 46 8.10 -25.59 16.13
C GLY A 46 8.53 -25.59 14.67
N ASN A 47 9.83 -25.76 14.46
CA ASN A 47 10.43 -26.10 13.18
C ASN A 47 9.92 -27.47 12.70
N GLN A 48 8.93 -27.50 11.81
CA GLN A 48 8.76 -28.54 10.79
C GLN A 48 8.05 -27.95 9.57
N ASN A 49 8.80 -27.57 8.53
CA ASN A 49 8.26 -27.46 7.17
C ASN A 49 9.19 -28.22 6.21
N PRO A 50 8.69 -29.25 5.49
CA PRO A 50 9.47 -30.14 4.61
C PRO A 50 9.59 -29.53 3.20
N PHE A 51 10.07 -28.30 3.11
CA PHE A 51 10.38 -27.67 1.83
C PHE A 51 11.86 -27.25 1.85
N GLU A 52 12.74 -28.22 1.61
CA GLU A 52 14.06 -27.92 1.06
C GLU A 52 13.86 -27.26 -0.31
N SER A 53 13.62 -25.96 -0.32
CA SER A 53 13.84 -25.14 -1.49
C SER A 53 15.35 -25.13 -1.71
N LYS A 54 15.82 -25.84 -2.73
CA LYS A 54 17.08 -25.49 -3.39
C LYS A 54 17.07 -23.97 -3.59
N THR A 55 17.88 -23.27 -2.81
CA THR A 55 18.23 -21.88 -3.09
C THR A 55 18.82 -21.89 -4.49
N PRO A 56 18.19 -21.25 -5.50
CA PRO A 56 18.91 -20.96 -6.72
C PRO A 56 20.07 -20.07 -6.27
N ALA A 57 21.28 -20.41 -6.70
CA ALA A 57 22.46 -19.60 -6.45
C ALA A 57 22.11 -18.13 -6.70
N LYS A 58 22.46 -17.28 -5.72
CA LYS A 58 22.32 -15.83 -5.80
C LYS A 58 23.14 -15.34 -7.01
N THR A 59 22.50 -15.31 -8.18
CA THR A 59 23.04 -14.69 -9.39
C THR A 59 23.49 -13.28 -8.98
N PRO A 60 24.67 -12.80 -9.39
CA PRO A 60 25.19 -11.52 -8.92
C PRO A 60 24.12 -10.45 -9.08
N ALA A 61 23.66 -9.91 -7.96
CA ALA A 61 22.64 -8.87 -7.96
C ALA A 61 23.19 -7.71 -8.79
N ASP A 62 22.49 -7.35 -9.86
CA ASP A 62 22.82 -6.14 -10.60
C ASP A 62 22.79 -4.99 -9.59
N PRO A 63 23.88 -4.22 -9.39
CA PRO A 63 23.93 -3.16 -8.39
C PRO A 63 22.86 -2.08 -8.61
N ILE A 64 22.30 -2.04 -9.83
CA ILE A 64 21.15 -1.23 -10.22
C ILE A 64 19.87 -1.74 -9.52
N VAL A 65 19.61 -3.05 -9.51
CA VAL A 65 18.42 -3.66 -8.86
C VAL A 65 18.44 -3.41 -7.35
N ASP A 66 19.58 -3.58 -6.70
CA ASP A 66 19.73 -3.30 -5.27
C ASP A 66 19.53 -1.81 -4.93
N GLN A 67 19.98 -0.90 -5.80
CA GLN A 67 19.71 0.54 -5.63
C GLN A 67 18.24 0.89 -5.86
N ILE A 68 17.57 0.20 -6.78
CA ILE A 68 16.17 0.42 -7.09
C ILE A 68 15.30 -0.06 -5.96
N VAL A 69 15.46 -1.32 -5.53
CA VAL A 69 14.68 -1.93 -4.45
C VAL A 69 14.84 -1.14 -3.15
N LYS A 70 16.03 -0.60 -2.86
CA LYS A 70 16.27 0.29 -1.72
C LYS A 70 15.64 1.68 -1.84
N LYS A 71 15.35 2.16 -3.06
CA LYS A 71 14.70 3.46 -3.33
C LYS A 71 13.19 3.38 -3.37
N ILE A 72 12.64 2.20 -3.64
CA ILE A 72 11.23 1.98 -3.39
C ILE A 72 11.09 2.06 -1.86
N PRO A 73 10.22 2.93 -1.31
CA PRO A 73 10.15 3.15 0.14
C PRO A 73 10.04 1.82 0.89
N GLY A 74 10.55 1.74 2.13
CA GLY A 74 10.43 0.56 3.00
C GLY A 74 9.00 0.22 3.44
N LEU A 75 8.01 0.44 2.58
CA LEU A 75 6.58 0.28 2.75
C LEU A 75 6.05 -1.03 2.15
N PHE A 76 6.92 -1.89 1.62
CA PHE A 76 6.50 -3.17 1.04
C PHE A 76 6.55 -4.27 2.08
N ASP A 77 5.47 -5.04 2.15
CA ASP A 77 5.49 -6.38 2.71
C ASP A 77 6.58 -7.23 2.00
N GLU A 78 7.13 -8.23 2.71
CA GLU A 78 8.21 -9.07 2.16
C GLU A 78 7.80 -9.77 0.86
N GLU A 79 6.52 -10.10 0.73
CA GLU A 79 5.92 -10.70 -0.45
C GLU A 79 6.07 -9.78 -1.68
N LEU A 80 5.64 -8.53 -1.58
CA LEU A 80 5.70 -7.58 -2.69
C LEU A 80 7.15 -7.24 -3.05
N GLN A 81 8.06 -7.20 -2.07
CA GLN A 81 9.49 -7.06 -2.35
C GLN A 81 10.02 -8.22 -3.20
N GLN A 82 9.66 -9.45 -2.83
CA GLN A 82 10.06 -10.65 -3.56
C GLN A 82 9.49 -10.64 -4.98
N ILE A 83 8.21 -10.32 -5.13
CA ILE A 83 7.52 -10.23 -6.41
C ILE A 83 8.17 -9.15 -7.32
N VAL A 84 8.51 -7.98 -6.77
CA VAL A 84 9.21 -6.92 -7.50
C VAL A 84 10.61 -7.37 -7.91
N TYR A 85 11.36 -7.99 -7.00
CA TYR A 85 12.71 -8.50 -7.29
C TYR A 85 12.69 -9.51 -8.43
N GLU A 86 11.80 -10.50 -8.37
CA GLU A 86 11.65 -11.51 -9.41
C GLU A 86 11.28 -10.90 -10.76
N THR A 87 10.40 -9.90 -10.77
CA THR A 87 9.97 -9.24 -11.99
C THR A 87 11.11 -8.47 -12.64
N ILE A 88 11.90 -7.74 -11.85
CA ILE A 88 13.08 -7.03 -12.35
C ILE A 88 14.12 -8.02 -12.87
N ALA A 89 14.33 -9.14 -12.18
CA ALA A 89 15.28 -10.18 -12.58
C ALA A 89 14.87 -10.85 -13.90
N LYS A 90 13.57 -11.10 -14.11
CA LYS A 90 13.01 -11.68 -15.34
C LYS A 90 12.91 -10.69 -16.50
N THR A 91 12.96 -9.39 -16.22
CA THR A 91 12.91 -8.31 -17.23
C THR A 91 14.27 -8.11 -17.89
N LYS A 92 14.28 -7.93 -19.21
CA LYS A 92 15.50 -7.69 -20.00
C LYS A 92 16.21 -6.41 -19.54
N PRO A 93 17.55 -6.37 -19.48
CA PRO A 93 18.30 -5.21 -19.01
C PRO A 93 17.90 -3.88 -19.65
N GLU A 94 17.62 -3.88 -20.96
CA GLU A 94 17.21 -2.71 -21.74
C GLU A 94 15.84 -2.13 -21.33
N ASP A 95 14.94 -2.97 -20.81
CA ASP A 95 13.59 -2.55 -20.41
C ASP A 95 13.49 -2.21 -18.91
N ARG A 96 14.51 -2.56 -18.11
CA ARG A 96 14.52 -2.32 -16.65
C ARG A 96 14.34 -0.85 -16.27
N PRO A 97 14.98 0.15 -16.92
CA PRO A 97 14.80 1.56 -16.54
C PRO A 97 13.33 2.01 -16.62
N GLU A 98 12.57 1.48 -17.58
CA GLU A 98 11.15 1.81 -17.75
C GLU A 98 10.30 1.15 -16.67
N LEU A 99 10.50 -0.15 -16.41
CA LEU A 99 9.84 -0.87 -15.31
C LEU A 99 10.05 -0.14 -13.97
N VAL A 100 11.26 0.30 -13.70
CA VAL A 100 11.63 1.01 -12.47
C VAL A 100 10.88 2.32 -12.33
N LYS A 101 10.77 3.09 -13.42
CA LYS A 101 10.02 4.34 -13.44
C LYS A 101 8.54 4.10 -13.11
N GLU A 102 7.98 3.00 -13.59
CA GLU A 102 6.60 2.60 -13.29
C GLU A 102 6.40 2.07 -11.85
N LEU A 103 7.37 1.35 -11.30
CA LEU A 103 7.34 0.87 -9.92
C LEU A 103 7.52 2.00 -8.89
N SER A 104 8.04 3.16 -9.32
CA SER A 104 8.29 4.32 -8.46
C SER A 104 7.03 5.11 -8.07
N THR A 105 5.83 4.53 -8.22
CA THR A 105 4.56 5.15 -7.79
C THR A 105 4.44 5.24 -6.26
N GLY A 106 5.16 4.38 -5.53
CA GLY A 106 5.15 4.35 -4.05
C GLY A 106 3.85 3.83 -3.44
N MET A 107 2.95 3.23 -4.23
CA MET A 107 1.70 2.63 -3.76
C MET A 107 1.68 1.12 -3.99
N PRO A 108 1.50 0.29 -2.94
CA PRO A 108 1.52 -1.17 -3.06
C PRO A 108 0.56 -1.73 -4.11
N GLY A 109 -0.69 -1.25 -4.15
CA GLY A 109 -1.68 -1.71 -5.13
C GLY A 109 -1.29 -1.44 -6.59
N LEU A 110 -0.76 -0.24 -6.89
CA LEU A 110 -0.28 0.09 -8.23
C LEU A 110 0.99 -0.69 -8.58
N ILE A 111 1.85 -0.95 -7.61
CA ILE A 111 3.07 -1.75 -7.80
C ILE A 111 2.71 -3.19 -8.13
N ARG A 112 1.74 -3.79 -7.42
CA ARG A 112 1.20 -5.12 -7.76
C ARG A 112 0.67 -5.14 -9.20
N GLN A 113 -0.08 -4.12 -9.61
CA GLN A 113 -0.57 -4.01 -10.98
C GLN A 113 0.57 -3.90 -12.01
N VAL A 114 1.60 -3.09 -11.75
CA VAL A 114 2.77 -2.97 -12.64
C VAL A 114 3.48 -4.31 -12.76
N VAL A 115 3.73 -4.99 -11.65
CA VAL A 115 4.35 -6.32 -11.68
C VAL A 115 3.52 -7.29 -12.51
N ASP A 116 2.20 -7.32 -12.32
CA ASP A 116 1.31 -8.19 -13.08
C ASP A 116 1.32 -7.91 -14.59
N GLN A 117 1.48 -6.65 -15.00
CA GLN A 117 1.60 -6.25 -16.40
C GLN A 117 2.94 -6.69 -17.02
N TRP A 118 4.00 -6.68 -16.22
CA TRP A 118 5.37 -6.98 -16.66
C TRP A 118 5.77 -8.45 -16.49
N LYS A 119 4.94 -9.29 -15.86
CA LYS A 119 5.25 -10.72 -15.60
C LYS A 119 5.56 -11.52 -16.87
N ASN A 120 5.07 -11.08 -18.03
CA ASN A 120 5.29 -11.71 -19.32
C ASN A 120 6.27 -10.90 -20.22
N GLY A 121 7.06 -10.01 -19.63
CA GLY A 121 7.91 -9.06 -20.34
C GLY A 121 7.23 -7.71 -20.53
N LYS A 122 7.90 -6.79 -21.25
CA LYS A 122 7.41 -5.43 -21.47
C LYS A 122 6.00 -5.46 -22.08
N PRO A 123 5.00 -4.80 -21.45
CA PRO A 123 3.66 -4.77 -21.97
C PRO A 123 3.65 -4.15 -23.37
N ALA A 124 2.94 -4.79 -24.30
CA ALA A 124 2.73 -4.24 -25.64
C ALA A 124 1.86 -3.00 -25.51
N VAL A 125 2.48 -1.82 -25.52
CA VAL A 125 1.75 -0.56 -25.54
C VAL A 125 0.97 -0.52 -26.87
N PRO A 126 -0.38 -0.45 -26.89
CA PRO A 126 -1.08 -0.13 -28.12
C PRO A 126 -0.51 1.20 -28.62
N ALA A 127 -0.30 1.33 -29.94
CA ALA A 127 0.48 2.37 -30.61
C ALA A 127 -0.04 3.82 -30.42
N VAL A 128 -0.06 4.28 -29.18
CA VAL A 128 -0.32 5.64 -28.74
C VAL A 128 0.94 6.03 -27.97
N THR A 129 1.82 6.76 -28.66
CA THR A 129 3.00 7.49 -28.19
C THR A 129 3.63 7.04 -26.85
N PRO A 130 4.87 6.50 -26.84
CA PRO A 130 5.53 5.87 -25.67
C PRO A 130 5.91 6.82 -24.50
N SER A 131 5.51 8.10 -24.52
CA SER A 131 5.62 9.00 -23.36
C SER A 131 4.39 8.95 -22.46
N ALA A 132 3.21 8.61 -23.00
CA ALA A 132 1.95 8.71 -22.26
C ALA A 132 1.72 7.56 -21.27
N SER A 133 2.33 6.38 -21.51
CA SER A 133 2.11 5.16 -20.70
C SER A 133 2.65 5.28 -19.27
N THR A 134 3.84 5.87 -19.09
CA THR A 134 4.39 6.07 -17.74
C THR A 134 3.77 7.29 -17.06
N ASP A 135 3.42 8.31 -17.83
CA ASP A 135 2.86 9.56 -17.30
C ASP A 135 1.46 9.33 -16.71
N TRP A 136 0.62 8.47 -17.30
CA TRP A 136 -0.70 8.20 -16.74
C TRP A 136 -0.64 7.44 -15.40
N LYS A 137 0.36 6.58 -15.17
CA LYS A 137 0.52 5.87 -13.87
C LYS A 137 0.88 6.83 -12.75
N GLN A 138 1.80 7.75 -13.02
CA GLN A 138 2.17 8.81 -12.08
C GLN A 138 1.01 9.80 -11.87
N TYR A 139 0.27 10.10 -12.93
CA TYR A 139 -0.93 10.94 -12.86
C TYR A 139 -2.05 10.28 -12.07
N ARG A 140 -2.31 8.98 -12.28
CA ARG A 140 -3.22 8.17 -11.46
C ARG A 140 -2.79 8.20 -9.99
N ALA A 141 -1.49 8.08 -9.73
CA ALA A 141 -0.96 8.17 -8.37
C ALA A 141 -1.18 9.55 -7.75
N GLN A 142 -1.06 10.62 -8.54
CA GLN A 142 -1.39 11.96 -8.08
C GLN A 142 -2.87 12.12 -7.76
N LEU A 143 -3.78 11.65 -8.62
CA LEU A 143 -5.22 11.73 -8.40
C LEU A 143 -5.64 10.98 -7.13
N LEU A 144 -5.08 9.79 -6.90
CA LEU A 144 -5.34 9.01 -5.68
C LEU A 144 -4.90 9.78 -4.41
N ARG A 145 -3.73 10.41 -4.44
CA ARG A 145 -3.25 11.26 -3.34
C ARG A 145 -4.18 12.45 -3.12
N ASP A 146 -4.54 13.17 -4.19
CA ASP A 146 -5.43 14.33 -4.13
C ASP A 146 -6.78 13.96 -3.51
N ILE A 147 -7.40 12.87 -3.99
CA ILE A 147 -8.68 12.36 -3.48
C ILE A 147 -8.55 11.96 -2.00
N SER A 148 -7.54 11.17 -1.66
CA SER A 148 -7.34 10.72 -0.27
C SER A 148 -7.10 11.88 0.69
N GLY A 149 -6.42 12.94 0.22
CA GLY A 149 -6.15 14.16 0.99
C GLY A 149 -7.40 14.99 1.29
N VAL A 150 -8.49 14.84 0.53
CA VAL A 150 -9.78 15.47 0.86
C VAL A 150 -10.40 14.84 2.12
N TYR A 151 -10.17 13.55 2.37
CA TYR A 151 -10.77 12.83 3.49
C TYR A 151 -9.95 12.89 4.77
N THR A 152 -8.63 12.98 4.67
CA THR A 152 -7.75 12.91 5.84
C THR A 152 -6.37 13.49 5.54
N GLU A 153 -5.76 14.12 6.55
CA GLU A 153 -4.37 14.60 6.53
C GLU A 153 -3.37 13.55 7.04
N HIS A 154 -3.86 12.46 7.65
CA HIS A 154 -3.02 11.39 8.18
C HIS A 154 -2.53 10.47 7.07
N LEU A 155 -1.20 10.36 6.92
CA LEU A 155 -0.58 9.59 5.83
C LEU A 155 -0.99 8.12 5.79
N ASP A 156 -1.15 7.46 6.93
CA ASP A 156 -1.55 6.05 6.97
C ASP A 156 -3.01 5.84 6.56
N ALA A 157 -3.89 6.76 6.96
CA ALA A 157 -5.29 6.75 6.52
C ALA A 157 -5.42 7.07 5.02
N GLN A 158 -4.62 8.02 4.51
CA GLN A 158 -4.55 8.28 3.06
C GLN A 158 -4.15 7.02 2.30
N ARG A 159 -3.12 6.29 2.78
CA ARG A 159 -2.68 5.03 2.17
C ARG A 159 -3.78 3.99 2.14
N ALA A 160 -4.48 3.78 3.26
CA ALA A 160 -5.58 2.82 3.33
C ALA A 160 -6.69 3.15 2.32
N ILE A 161 -7.08 4.44 2.21
CA ILE A 161 -8.07 4.89 1.23
C ILE A 161 -7.58 4.64 -0.20
N MET A 162 -6.32 4.99 -0.50
CA MET A 162 -5.75 4.78 -1.83
C MET A 162 -5.74 3.29 -2.21
N GLU A 163 -5.41 2.40 -1.27
CA GLU A 163 -5.43 0.94 -1.50
C GLU A 163 -6.83 0.40 -1.75
N GLU A 164 -7.80 0.83 -0.95
CA GLU A 164 -9.21 0.47 -1.13
C GLU A 164 -9.73 0.90 -2.51
N VAL A 165 -9.37 2.10 -2.95
CA VAL A 165 -9.75 2.61 -4.28
C VAL A 165 -9.07 1.80 -5.39
N VAL A 166 -7.77 1.50 -5.26
CA VAL A 166 -7.06 0.68 -6.25
C VAL A 166 -7.67 -0.71 -6.35
N TYR A 167 -8.00 -1.34 -5.22
CA TYR A 167 -8.68 -2.62 -5.17
C TYR A 167 -10.07 -2.54 -5.83
N SER A 168 -10.84 -1.49 -5.53
CA SER A 168 -12.16 -1.28 -6.12
C SER A 168 -12.11 -1.07 -7.63
N LEU A 169 -11.01 -0.52 -8.16
CA LEU A 169 -10.82 -0.30 -9.60
C LEU A 169 -10.05 -1.43 -10.29
N HIS A 170 -9.78 -2.54 -9.59
CA HIS A 170 -9.15 -3.70 -10.18
C HIS A 170 -9.98 -4.25 -11.36
N GLY A 171 -9.31 -4.61 -12.46
CA GLY A 171 -9.95 -5.11 -13.67
C GLY A 171 -10.57 -4.03 -14.58
N VAL A 172 -10.64 -2.77 -14.14
CA VAL A 172 -11.07 -1.64 -14.97
C VAL A 172 -9.93 -1.24 -15.92
N PRO A 173 -10.18 -1.02 -17.22
CA PRO A 173 -9.15 -0.54 -18.14
C PRO A 173 -8.48 0.74 -17.64
N ASP A 174 -7.16 0.84 -17.81
CA ASP A 174 -6.35 1.93 -17.24
C ASP A 174 -6.85 3.33 -17.65
N GLN A 175 -7.23 3.50 -18.91
CA GLN A 175 -7.79 4.77 -19.42
C GLN A 175 -9.12 5.13 -18.75
N VAL A 176 -9.97 4.14 -18.49
CA VAL A 176 -11.25 4.33 -17.80
C VAL A 176 -11.00 4.65 -16.33
N THR A 177 -10.04 3.97 -15.69
CA THR A 177 -9.65 4.24 -14.31
C THR A 177 -9.20 5.69 -14.12
N VAL A 178 -8.34 6.21 -15.00
CA VAL A 178 -7.91 7.62 -14.92
C VAL A 178 -9.12 8.55 -15.05
N LYS A 179 -10.03 8.30 -16.00
CA LYS A 179 -11.22 9.13 -16.19
C LYS A 179 -12.17 9.13 -14.99
N VAL A 180 -12.34 7.97 -14.35
CA VAL A 180 -13.12 7.85 -13.10
C VAL A 180 -12.51 8.67 -11.98
N LEU A 181 -11.18 8.63 -11.84
CA LEU A 181 -10.48 9.39 -10.81
C LEU A 181 -10.46 10.90 -11.10
N GLU A 182 -10.37 11.30 -12.37
CA GLU A 182 -10.49 12.70 -12.79
C GLU A 182 -11.86 13.28 -12.44
N ASP A 183 -12.92 12.55 -12.80
CA ASP A 183 -14.31 12.87 -12.50
C ASP A 183 -14.55 12.97 -10.98
N TRP A 184 -14.14 11.95 -10.21
CA TRP A 184 -14.30 11.98 -8.77
C TRP A 184 -13.53 13.11 -8.09
N ASN A 185 -12.29 13.38 -8.53
CA ASN A 185 -11.50 14.51 -8.02
C ASN A 185 -12.16 15.85 -8.37
N ALA A 186 -12.73 15.97 -9.57
CA ALA A 186 -13.42 17.18 -10.00
C ALA A 186 -14.66 17.46 -9.14
N ASP A 187 -15.45 16.44 -8.85
CA ASP A 187 -16.61 16.54 -7.96
C ASP A 187 -16.22 16.96 -6.54
N LEU A 188 -15.22 16.28 -5.95
CA LEU A 188 -14.78 16.57 -4.58
C LEU A 188 -14.26 18.00 -4.42
N ARG A 189 -13.66 18.56 -5.48
CA ARG A 189 -13.00 19.87 -5.45
C ARG A 189 -13.77 20.98 -6.17
N GLY A 190 -14.91 20.66 -6.78
CA GLY A 190 -15.68 21.60 -7.59
C GLY A 190 -14.95 22.12 -8.82
N ILE A 191 -14.08 21.32 -9.45
CA ILE A 191 -13.28 21.72 -10.62
C ILE A 191 -14.17 21.81 -11.86
N LYS A 192 -13.92 22.82 -12.72
CA LYS A 192 -14.61 22.99 -14.02
C LYS A 192 -13.58 23.12 -15.16
N PRO A 193 -13.88 22.62 -16.38
CA PRO A 193 -15.10 21.90 -16.75
C PRO A 193 -15.17 20.51 -16.10
N ASP A 194 -16.40 20.09 -15.83
CA ASP A 194 -16.73 18.82 -15.17
C ASP A 194 -16.56 17.64 -16.14
N PRO A 195 -15.71 16.62 -15.84
CA PRO A 195 -15.50 15.49 -16.74
C PRO A 195 -16.75 14.63 -16.98
N ASP A 196 -17.62 14.45 -15.98
CA ASP A 196 -18.90 13.77 -16.11
C ASP A 196 -20.01 14.51 -15.34
N PRO A 197 -20.79 15.38 -16.02
CA PRO A 197 -21.83 16.17 -15.37
C PRO A 197 -23.04 15.34 -14.91
N THR A 198 -23.04 14.02 -15.14
CA THR A 198 -24.09 13.11 -14.66
C THR A 198 -23.80 12.52 -13.29
N THR A 199 -22.62 12.80 -12.74
CA THR A 199 -22.21 12.45 -11.38
C THR A 199 -22.04 13.69 -10.52
N ASP A 200 -22.06 13.48 -9.20
CA ASP A 200 -21.78 14.51 -8.20
C ASP A 200 -21.02 13.88 -7.02
N ILE A 201 -20.69 14.66 -6.00
CA ILE A 201 -19.98 14.20 -4.79
C ILE A 201 -20.61 12.99 -4.09
N ARG A 202 -21.90 12.67 -4.34
CA ARG A 202 -22.63 11.55 -3.72
C ARG A 202 -22.66 10.31 -4.61
N ALA A 203 -22.21 10.41 -5.86
CA ALA A 203 -22.17 9.29 -6.79
C ALA A 203 -21.16 8.22 -6.33
N ALA A 204 -21.63 6.98 -6.24
CA ALA A 204 -20.79 5.83 -5.91
C ALA A 204 -19.71 5.58 -6.98
N LEU A 205 -18.54 5.07 -6.57
CA LEU A 205 -17.43 4.78 -7.46
C LEU A 205 -17.83 3.86 -8.63
N ASP A 206 -18.63 2.83 -8.34
CA ASP A 206 -19.15 1.90 -9.33
C ASP A 206 -20.00 2.59 -10.41
N ARG A 207 -20.81 3.58 -10.03
CA ARG A 207 -21.60 4.36 -10.99
C ARG A 207 -20.70 5.17 -11.92
N ARG A 208 -19.64 5.77 -11.40
CA ARG A 208 -18.63 6.48 -12.20
C ARG A 208 -17.94 5.53 -13.18
N VAL A 209 -17.54 4.35 -12.71
CA VAL A 209 -16.95 3.30 -13.56
C VAL A 209 -17.90 2.93 -14.71
N TYR A 210 -19.18 2.68 -14.41
CA TYR A 210 -20.19 2.37 -15.43
C TYR A 210 -20.34 3.48 -16.49
N ASN A 211 -20.43 4.74 -16.06
CA ASN A 211 -20.52 5.88 -16.96
C ASN A 211 -19.29 5.99 -17.88
N GLN A 212 -18.09 5.86 -17.31
CA GLN A 212 -16.84 5.98 -18.08
C GLN A 212 -16.61 4.79 -19.01
N LEU A 213 -17.03 3.58 -18.64
CA LEU A 213 -17.04 2.41 -19.54
C LEU A 213 -17.94 2.66 -20.76
N ASN A 214 -19.15 3.20 -20.53
CA ASN A 214 -20.07 3.53 -21.61
C ASN A 214 -19.54 4.65 -22.51
N ALA A 215 -18.97 5.71 -21.92
CA ALA A 215 -18.34 6.80 -22.66
C ALA A 215 -17.17 6.31 -23.54
N ALA A 216 -16.36 5.38 -23.02
CA ALA A 216 -15.25 4.76 -23.73
C ALA A 216 -15.68 3.63 -24.70
N ARG A 217 -16.97 3.29 -24.76
CA ARG A 217 -17.53 2.17 -25.55
C ARG A 217 -16.89 0.82 -25.25
N VAL A 218 -16.48 0.62 -23.99
CA VAL A 218 -15.95 -0.67 -23.52
C VAL A 218 -17.14 -1.57 -23.17
N SER A 219 -17.25 -2.73 -23.82
CA SER A 219 -18.32 -3.68 -23.53
C SER A 219 -18.16 -4.27 -22.13
N ILE A 220 -19.23 -4.29 -21.34
CA ILE A 220 -19.24 -4.95 -20.03
C ILE A 220 -18.85 -6.42 -20.17
N SER A 221 -19.31 -7.10 -21.22
CA SER A 221 -19.00 -8.52 -21.46
C SER A 221 -17.51 -8.82 -21.70
N SER A 222 -16.70 -7.79 -21.95
CA SER A 222 -15.24 -7.92 -22.16
C SER A 222 -14.43 -7.77 -20.87
N LEU A 223 -15.08 -7.42 -19.75
CA LEU A 223 -14.45 -7.17 -18.46
C LEU A 223 -14.25 -8.48 -17.67
N PRO A 224 -13.42 -8.49 -16.63
CA PRO A 224 -13.35 -9.60 -15.67
C PRO A 224 -14.70 -9.88 -15.00
N ALA A 225 -15.00 -11.15 -14.69
CA ALA A 225 -16.33 -11.61 -14.26
C ALA A 225 -16.86 -10.90 -12.99
N ASP A 226 -15.97 -10.61 -12.04
CA ASP A 226 -16.27 -9.83 -10.85
C ASP A 226 -16.73 -8.41 -11.19
N LEU A 227 -16.03 -7.74 -12.11
CA LEU A 227 -16.40 -6.40 -12.58
C LEU A 227 -17.69 -6.43 -13.40
N GLN A 228 -17.92 -7.48 -14.21
CA GLN A 228 -19.20 -7.66 -14.91
C GLN A 228 -20.38 -7.71 -13.95
N ASN A 229 -20.27 -8.52 -12.89
CA ASN A 229 -21.32 -8.66 -11.89
C ASN A 229 -21.62 -7.34 -11.18
N ARG A 230 -20.57 -6.57 -10.84
CA ARG A 230 -20.73 -5.22 -10.28
C ARG A 230 -21.46 -4.28 -11.23
N MET A 231 -21.06 -4.25 -12.51
CA MET A 231 -21.67 -3.37 -13.51
C MET A 231 -23.13 -3.76 -13.85
N GLN A 232 -23.47 -5.05 -13.80
CA GLN A 232 -24.84 -5.52 -14.00
C GLN A 232 -25.81 -5.01 -12.94
N ASN A 233 -25.36 -4.82 -11.70
CA ASN A 233 -26.18 -4.32 -10.60
C ASN A 233 -26.44 -2.80 -10.65
N ILE A 234 -25.78 -2.08 -11.56
CA ILE A 234 -25.88 -0.61 -11.71
C ILE A 234 -26.85 -0.22 -12.83
N ARG A 235 -27.01 -1.11 -13.82
CA ARG A 235 -27.85 -0.92 -15.01
C ARG A 235 -29.32 -0.79 -14.62
#